data_AF-A0A965DWY9-F1
#
_entry.id   AF-A0A965DWY9-F1
#
_cell.length_a   1.000
_cell.length_b   1.000
_cell.length_c   1.000
_cell.angle_alpha   90.00
_cell.angle_beta   90.00
_cell.angle_gamma   90.00
#
_symmetry.space_group_name_H-M   'P 1'
#
loop_
_entity.id
_entity.type
_entity.pdbx_description
1 polymer ?
#
loop_
_entity_poly.entity_id
_entity_poly.type
_entity_poly.pdbx_seq_one_letter_code
_entity_poly.pdbx_strand_id
1 'polypeptide(L)' 'RFERGSEALLNYIKEFQPKYSFFGHVHQPLVSRTRIGYTECINVGHFRATKRAFTLNI' A
#
# COMPACT_ATOMS: atom_id res chain seq x y z
N ARG A 1 14.99 -4.10 -10.34
CA ARG A 1 15.71 -3.62 -9.14
C ARG A 1 14.71 -3.65 -8.00
N PHE A 2 15.00 -4.31 -6.88
CA PHE A 2 14.12 -4.23 -5.71
C PHE A 2 14.07 -2.78 -5.22
N GLU A 3 12.88 -2.19 -5.14
CA GLU A 3 12.70 -0.90 -4.49
C GLU A 3 12.81 -1.08 -2.98
N ARG A 4 13.58 -0.21 -2.31
CA ARG A 4 13.69 -0.24 -0.84
C ARG A 4 12.43 0.41 -0.26
N GLY A 5 11.69 -0.34 0.55
CA GLY A 5 10.56 0.18 1.32
C GLY A 5 11.02 1.12 2.45
N SER A 6 10.08 1.86 3.04
CA SER A 6 10.34 2.72 4.20
C SER A 6 10.27 1.94 5.51
N GLU A 7 11.40 1.81 6.21
CA GLU A 7 11.48 1.20 7.54
C GLU A 7 10.67 2.00 8.58
N ALA A 8 10.71 3.32 8.50
CA ALA A 8 9.94 4.19 9.39
C ALA A 8 8.42 3.97 9.21
N LEU A 9 7.94 3.84 7.96
CA LEU A 9 6.54 3.53 7.68
C LEU A 9 6.16 2.14 8.20
N LEU A 10 7.04 1.15 8.02
CA LEU A 10 6.81 -0.20 8.54
C LEU A 10 6.69 -0.20 10.06
N ASN A 11 7.56 0.54 10.76
CA ASN A 11 7.52 0.67 12.21
C ASN A 11 6.23 1.36 12.68
N TYR A 12 5.85 2.48 12.04
CA TYR A 12 4.59 3.17 12.32
C TYR A 12 3.37 2.24 12.14
N ILE A 13 3.32 1.50 11.03
CA ILE A 13 2.21 0.57 10.76
C ILE A 13 2.16 -0.52 11.82
N LYS A 14 3.31 -1.07 12.23
CA LYS A 14 3.37 -2.10 13.27
C LYS A 14 2.94 -1.59 14.64
N GLU A 15 3.30 -0.35 14.99
CA GLU A 15 3.00 0.27 16.28
C GLU A 15 1.53 0.69 16.39
N PHE A 16 1.02 1.42 15.39
CA PHE A 16 -0.29 2.06 15.48
C PHE A 16 -1.42 1.29 14.78
N GLN A 17 -1.09 0.33 13.93
CA GLN A 17 -2.05 -0.58 13.28
C GLN A 17 -3.29 0.14 12.68
N PRO A 18 -3.11 1.21 11.88
CA PRO A 18 -4.24 1.92 11.29
C PRO A 18 -5.05 0.97 10.39
N LYS A 19 -6.36 1.17 10.27
CA LYS A 19 -7.23 0.31 9.44
C LYS A 19 -6.74 0.21 7.98
N TYR A 20 -6.21 1.31 7.43
CA TYR A 20 -5.74 1.39 6.06
C TYR A 20 -4.41 2.14 5.93
N SER A 21 -3.57 1.72 4.99
CA SER A 21 -2.41 2.45 4.49
C SER A 21 -2.48 2.54 2.97
N PHE A 22 -2.76 3.72 2.43
CA PHE A 22 -2.86 3.97 0.99
C PHE A 22 -1.55 4.53 0.43
N PHE A 23 -1.07 3.99 -0.69
CA PHE A 23 0.16 4.46 -1.32
C PHE A 23 0.09 4.41 -2.85
N GLY A 24 0.82 5.29 -3.52
CA GLY A 24 0.86 5.36 -4.99
C GLY A 24 2.03 6.21 -5.44
N HIS A 25 3.13 5.54 -5.80
CA HIS A 25 4.36 6.14 -6.38
C HIS A 25 5.38 5.04 -6.75
N VAL A 26 5.23 3.84 -6.17
CA VAL A 26 6.10 2.68 -6.41
C VAL A 26 6.19 2.38 -7.90
N HIS A 27 7.41 2.40 -8.44
CA HIS A 27 7.67 2.28 -9.88
C HIS A 27 7.48 0.84 -10.38
N GLN A 28 7.37 -0.14 -9.49
CA GLN A 28 6.97 -1.51 -9.77
C GLN A 28 5.84 -1.98 -8.84
N PRO A 29 4.57 -1.85 -9.24
CA PRO A 29 3.45 -2.27 -8.40
C PRO A 29 3.29 -3.80 -8.46
N LEU A 30 4.17 -4.53 -7.77
CA LEU A 30 4.18 -6.00 -7.74
C LEU A 30 2.91 -6.60 -7.11
N VAL A 31 2.29 -5.87 -6.19
CA VAL A 31 1.07 -6.27 -5.49
C VAL A 31 0.10 -5.10 -5.38
N SER A 32 -1.19 -5.37 -5.57
CA SER A 32 -2.26 -4.37 -5.42
C SER A 32 -2.68 -4.17 -3.96
N ARG A 33 -2.54 -5.21 -3.12
CA ARG A 33 -2.91 -5.22 -1.71
C ARG A 33 -2.03 -6.18 -0.93
N THR A 34 -1.71 -5.84 0.31
CA THR A 34 -1.09 -6.73 1.29
C THR A 34 -1.56 -6.35 2.70
N ARG A 35 -1.31 -7.22 3.68
CA ARG A 35 -1.69 -6.99 5.08
C ARG A 35 -0.46 -7.00 5.98
N ILE A 36 -0.38 -6.04 6.90
CA ILE A 36 0.63 -5.99 7.97
C ILE A 36 -0.13 -5.88 9.31
N GLY A 37 -0.23 -7.00 10.03
CA GLY A 37 -1.10 -7.08 11.22
C GLY A 37 -2.56 -6.85 10.82
N TYR A 38 -3.23 -5.86 11.42
CA TYR A 38 -4.59 -5.43 11.10
C TYR A 38 -4.67 -4.40 9.96
N THR A 39 -3.53 -3.84 9.56
CA THR A 39 -3.47 -2.78 8.55
C THR A 39 -3.58 -3.35 7.14
N GLU A 40 -4.57 -2.87 6.39
CA GLU A 40 -4.68 -3.12 4.95
C GLU A 40 -3.83 -2.11 4.16
N CYS A 41 -2.75 -2.57 3.56
CA CYS A 41 -1.87 -1.77 2.71
C CYS A 41 -2.32 -1.86 1.25
N ILE A 42 -2.75 -0.75 0.67
CA ILE A 42 -3.42 -0.71 -0.64
C ILE A 42 -2.66 0.21 -1.59
N ASN A 43 -2.22 -0.37 -2.72
CA ASN A 43 -1.58 0.38 -3.78
C ASN A 43 -2.64 1.06 -4.66
N VAL A 44 -2.94 2.32 -4.37
CA VAL A 44 -3.89 3.11 -5.14
C VAL A 44 -3.31 3.59 -6.48
N GLY A 45 -2.01 3.43 -6.72
CA GLY A 45 -1.35 3.67 -8.01
C GLY A 45 -1.43 2.51 -9.01
N HIS A 46 -1.99 1.36 -8.59
CA HIS A 46 -2.06 0.15 -9.43
C HIS A 46 -2.96 0.32 -10.68
N PHE A 47 -3.76 1.39 -10.75
CA PHE A 47 -4.54 1.73 -11.95
C PHE A 47 -3.69 1.95 -13.20
N ARG A 48 -2.40 2.30 -13.08
CA ARG A 48 -1.52 2.41 -14.26
C ARG A 48 -1.42 1.07 -15.00
N ALA A 49 -1.43 -0.04 -14.25
CA ALA A 49 -1.45 -1.40 -14.78
C ALA A 49 -2.86 -1.90 -15.14
N THR A 50 -3.87 -1.58 -14.32
CA THR A 50 -5.22 -2.17 -14.48
C THR A 50 -6.24 -1.29 -15.20
N LYS A 51 -5.92 -0.02 -15.45
CA LYS A 51 -6.83 1.03 -15.96
C LYS A 51 -8.11 1.21 -15.14
N ARG A 52 -8.13 0.74 -13.88
CA ARG A 52 -9.26 0.86 -12.96
C ARG A 52 -8.88 1.70 -11.75
N ALA A 53 -9.64 2.76 -11.50
CA ALA A 53 -9.46 3.59 -10.31
C ALA A 53 -9.73 2.78 -9.03
N PHE A 54 -9.03 3.13 -7.95
CA PHE A 54 -9.34 2.60 -6.63
C PHE A 54 -10.50 3.42 -6.01
N THR A 55 -11.50 2.73 -5.48
CA THR A 55 -12.61 3.34 -4.73
C THR A 55 -12.71 2.70 -3.34
N LEU A 56 -12.99 3.51 -2.33
CA LEU A 56 -13.27 3.05 -0.98
C LEU A 56 -14.70 3.44 -0.61
N ASN A 57 -15.52 2.46 -0.30
CA ASN A 57 -16.84 2.68 0.29
C ASN A 57 -16.67 2.51 1.81
N ILE A 58 -16.96 3.57 2.57
CA ILE A 58 -16.89 3.59 4.03
C ILE A 58 -18.26 3.74 4.65
#